data_AF-A0A6G1IL16-F1
#
_entry.id   AF-A0A6G1IL16-F1
#
_cell.length_a   1.000
_cell.length_b   1.000
_cell.length_c   1.000
_cell.angle_alpha   90.00
_cell.angle_beta   90.00
_cell.angle_gamma   90.00
#
_symmetry.space_group_name_H-M   'P 1'
#
loop_
_entity.id
_entity.type
_entity.pdbx_description
1 polymer ?
#
loop_
_entity_poly.entity_id
_entity_poly.type
_entity_poly.pdbx_seq_one_letter_code
_entity_poly.pdbx_strand_id
1 'polypeptide(L)'
;GHRATTLKNNVLRKTNFTSILVVLLFFFALSFIVCLTVVESGQSLRTHQLCYSAAMICLVFYTGNKLTIYIFLLERARIVRAPFMPRLKDGLWVTFMIIICGGFGSIAIVGYLTPIVELSPLDGRCRIGLPPKVSFPLMCFDVGVNFLLTGVFIWLLKPVLSHHGLLSLSGLLGERTAKKLRLGIAKGKGRGNAPQYTDQQRQAWNKNIKILLWKCLVGSTLVMLPTVGNMAQFYVMKGRELGWICLTVCTLDVSWGVIIINWLTIGSAKAEKNLTTLISQQTLCTREGPSPLIPEPSPENSFVEFPRPIVLQDAGKLLEVDSCVSPVGRREDF
;
A
#
# COMPACT_ATOMS: atom_id res chain seq x y z
N GLY A 1 14.13 -20.96 14.45
CA GLY A 1 13.07 -20.70 15.45
C GLY A 1 12.59 -19.25 15.45
N HIS A 2 13.46 -18.26 15.67
CA HIS A 2 13.03 -16.89 15.98
C HIS A 2 12.57 -16.04 14.78
N ARG A 3 13.23 -16.21 13.62
CA ARG A 3 13.02 -15.38 12.43
C ARG A 3 11.63 -15.54 11.80
N ALA A 4 11.05 -16.75 11.88
CA ALA A 4 9.72 -17.06 11.37
C ALA A 4 8.60 -16.47 12.23
N THR A 5 8.74 -16.54 13.56
CA THR A 5 7.78 -15.96 14.51
C THR A 5 7.77 -14.43 14.40
N THR A 6 8.94 -13.81 14.27
CA THR A 6 9.05 -12.36 14.02
C THR A 6 8.44 -11.96 12.67
N LEU A 7 8.53 -12.82 11.64
CA LEU A 7 7.90 -12.58 10.34
C LEU A 7 6.37 -12.62 10.43
N LYS A 8 5.82 -13.68 11.05
CA LYS A 8 4.38 -13.85 11.27
C LYS A 8 3.80 -12.68 12.06
N ASN A 9 4.48 -12.25 13.12
CA ASN A 9 4.02 -11.14 13.96
C ASN A 9 4.04 -9.79 13.22
N ASN A 10 5.03 -9.56 12.35
CA ASN A 10 5.10 -8.34 11.54
C ASN A 10 4.07 -8.33 10.41
N VAL A 11 3.79 -9.48 9.77
CA VAL A 11 2.73 -9.60 8.76
C VAL A 11 1.37 -9.34 9.39
N LEU A 12 1.05 -10.00 10.52
CA LEU A 12 -0.19 -9.77 11.27
C LEU A 12 -0.34 -8.30 11.69
N ARG A 13 0.72 -7.68 12.22
CA ARG A 13 0.71 -6.25 12.59
C ARG A 13 0.52 -5.31 11.38
N LYS A 14 1.00 -5.69 10.19
CA LYS A 14 0.75 -4.93 8.95
C LYS A 14 -0.69 -5.08 8.48
N THR A 15 -1.23 -6.30 8.49
CA THR A 15 -2.64 -6.54 8.13
C THR A 15 -3.59 -5.77 9.05
N ASN A 16 -3.27 -5.69 10.34
CA ASN A 16 -4.02 -4.89 11.32
C ASN A 16 -4.12 -3.42 10.92
N PHE A 17 -3.07 -2.83 10.34
CA PHE A 17 -3.09 -1.42 9.93
C PHE A 17 -4.02 -1.18 8.73
N THR A 18 -3.96 -2.03 7.70
CA THR A 18 -4.93 -1.98 6.59
C THR A 18 -6.37 -2.19 7.06
N SER A 19 -6.59 -3.09 8.04
CA SER A 19 -7.94 -3.28 8.62
C SER A 19 -8.42 -2.05 9.38
N ILE A 20 -7.56 -1.39 10.15
CA ILE A 20 -7.89 -0.14 10.86
C ILE A 20 -8.30 0.95 9.86
N LEU A 21 -7.58 1.10 8.74
CA LEU A 21 -7.93 2.08 7.70
C LEU A 21 -9.32 1.81 7.09
N VAL A 22 -9.67 0.53 6.86
CA VAL A 22 -10.99 0.17 6.35
C VAL A 22 -12.09 0.51 7.37
N VAL A 23 -11.88 0.19 8.65
CA VAL A 23 -12.85 0.54 9.71
C VAL A 23 -13.03 2.05 9.81
N LEU A 24 -11.94 2.81 9.78
CA LEU A 24 -11.96 4.27 9.83
C LEU A 24 -12.65 4.87 8.59
N LEU A 25 -12.48 4.28 7.42
CA LEU A 25 -13.20 4.64 6.20
C LEU A 25 -14.71 4.42 6.32
N PHE A 26 -15.14 3.27 6.84
CA PHE A 26 -16.56 3.00 7.12
C PHE A 26 -17.13 3.98 8.15
N PHE A 27 -16.37 4.29 9.21
CA PHE A 27 -16.78 5.25 10.22
C PHE A 27 -17.00 6.65 9.63
N PHE A 28 -16.08 7.13 8.79
CA PHE A 28 -16.25 8.43 8.11
C PHE A 28 -17.45 8.42 7.17
N ALA A 29 -17.64 7.37 6.38
CA ALA A 29 -18.76 7.29 5.44
C ALA A 29 -20.12 7.23 6.15
N LEU A 30 -20.25 6.43 7.21
CA LEU A 30 -21.48 6.35 8.01
C LEU A 30 -21.78 7.67 8.69
N SER A 31 -20.77 8.29 9.32
CA SER A 31 -20.92 9.60 9.95
C SER A 31 -21.35 10.65 8.94
N PHE A 32 -20.78 10.63 7.73
CA PHE A 32 -21.15 11.54 6.66
C PHE A 32 -22.61 11.40 6.25
N ILE A 33 -23.07 10.17 5.98
CA ILE A 33 -24.46 9.89 5.59
C ILE A 33 -25.44 10.32 6.70
N VAL A 34 -25.12 10.03 7.96
CA VAL A 34 -25.94 10.43 9.11
C VAL A 34 -26.02 11.96 9.19
N CYS A 35 -24.89 12.66 9.14
CA CYS A 35 -24.87 14.13 9.17
C CYS A 35 -25.65 14.75 8.01
N LEU A 36 -25.49 14.23 6.79
CA LEU A 36 -26.24 14.71 5.62
C LEU A 36 -27.74 14.49 5.77
N THR A 37 -28.15 13.30 6.19
CA THR A 37 -29.56 12.96 6.38
C THR A 37 -30.22 13.90 7.38
N VAL A 38 -29.53 14.23 8.48
CA VAL A 38 -30.01 15.18 9.49
C VAL A 38 -30.15 16.59 8.91
N VAL A 39 -29.17 17.05 8.14
CA VAL A 39 -29.17 18.39 7.54
C VAL A 39 -30.28 18.53 6.48
N GLU A 40 -30.50 17.53 5.63
CA GLU A 40 -31.52 17.58 4.59
C GLU A 40 -32.94 17.39 5.14
N SER A 41 -33.13 16.41 6.03
CA SER A 41 -34.47 16.09 6.60
C SER A 41 -34.94 17.11 7.64
N GLY A 42 -34.01 17.84 8.28
CA GLY A 42 -34.34 18.75 9.37
C GLY A 42 -35.04 20.04 8.94
N GLN A 43 -34.50 20.76 7.94
CA GLN A 43 -35.00 22.10 7.56
C GLN A 43 -34.79 22.50 6.08
N SER A 44 -34.49 21.55 5.17
CA SER A 44 -34.32 21.83 3.72
C SER A 44 -33.33 22.98 3.39
N LEU A 45 -32.25 23.13 4.16
CA LEU A 45 -31.18 24.14 3.93
C LEU A 45 -31.68 25.59 3.84
N ARG A 46 -32.80 25.92 4.52
CA ARG A 46 -33.48 27.22 4.38
C ARG A 46 -32.77 28.39 5.08
N THR A 47 -31.91 28.11 6.04
CA THR A 47 -31.18 29.13 6.82
C THR A 47 -29.72 29.17 6.41
N HIS A 48 -29.12 30.37 6.49
CA HIS A 48 -27.70 30.56 6.16
C HIS A 48 -26.78 29.70 7.02
N GLN A 49 -27.09 29.55 8.33
CA GLN A 49 -26.30 28.74 9.25
C GLN A 49 -26.30 27.26 8.90
N LEU A 50 -27.45 26.72 8.48
CA LEU A 50 -27.57 25.34 8.04
C LEU A 50 -26.90 25.11 6.68
N CYS A 51 -26.97 26.09 5.78
CA CYS A 51 -26.28 26.05 4.49
C CYS A 51 -24.76 26.02 4.68
N TYR A 52 -24.23 26.82 5.60
CA TYR A 52 -22.81 26.84 5.95
C TYR A 52 -22.36 25.54 6.63
N SER A 53 -23.12 25.03 7.60
CA SER A 53 -22.77 23.77 8.27
C SER A 53 -22.80 22.59 7.30
N ALA A 54 -23.77 22.54 6.38
CA ALA A 54 -23.83 21.53 5.32
C ALA A 54 -22.57 21.52 4.44
N ALA A 55 -22.11 22.71 4.03
CA ALA A 55 -20.90 22.87 3.25
C ALA A 55 -19.66 22.35 4.00
N MET A 56 -19.53 22.69 5.28
CA MET A 56 -18.40 22.25 6.11
C MET A 56 -18.42 20.74 6.38
N ILE A 57 -19.58 20.17 6.72
CA ILE A 57 -19.76 18.72 6.88
C ILE A 57 -19.33 18.00 5.60
N CYS A 58 -19.82 18.48 4.45
CA CYS A 58 -19.44 17.95 3.14
C CYS A 58 -17.94 17.95 2.92
N LEU A 59 -17.28 19.10 3.13
CA LEU A 59 -15.84 19.23 2.90
C LEU A 59 -15.01 18.36 3.85
N VAL A 60 -15.34 18.33 5.14
CA VAL A 60 -14.58 17.58 6.15
C VAL A 60 -14.65 16.07 5.89
N PHE A 61 -15.86 15.55 5.71
CA PHE A 61 -16.03 14.12 5.48
C PHE A 61 -15.53 13.67 4.10
N TYR A 62 -15.71 14.50 3.06
CA TYR A 62 -15.19 14.22 1.73
C TYR A 62 -13.67 14.12 1.72
N THR A 63 -12.98 15.13 2.26
CA THR A 63 -11.51 15.15 2.29
C THR A 63 -10.96 14.08 3.22
N GLY A 64 -11.58 13.84 4.39
CA GLY A 64 -11.19 12.77 5.31
C GLY A 64 -11.30 11.38 4.67
N ASN A 65 -12.39 11.13 3.94
CA ASN A 65 -12.58 9.88 3.22
C ASN A 65 -11.55 9.72 2.08
N LYS A 66 -11.33 10.76 1.26
CA LYS A 66 -10.31 10.73 0.19
C LYS A 66 -8.91 10.48 0.74
N LEU A 67 -8.52 11.18 1.80
CA LEU A 67 -7.23 10.98 2.45
C LEU A 67 -7.07 9.53 2.94
N THR A 68 -8.11 8.98 3.56
CA THR A 68 -8.11 7.58 4.02
C THR A 68 -7.97 6.59 2.87
N ILE A 69 -8.67 6.80 1.75
CA ILE A 69 -8.56 5.97 0.53
C ILE A 69 -7.14 6.01 -0.01
N TYR A 70 -6.55 7.20 -0.13
CA TYR A 70 -5.18 7.34 -0.65
C TYR A 70 -4.14 6.68 0.25
N ILE A 71 -4.25 6.83 1.57
CA ILE A 71 -3.39 6.14 2.54
C ILE A 71 -3.54 4.62 2.42
N PHE A 72 -4.78 4.13 2.25
CA PHE A 72 -5.04 2.70 2.05
C PHE A 72 -4.39 2.16 0.77
N LEU A 73 -4.56 2.86 -0.37
CA LEU A 73 -3.96 2.47 -1.65
C LEU A 73 -2.43 2.49 -1.59
N LEU A 74 -1.84 3.49 -0.93
CA LEU A 74 -0.40 3.57 -0.69
C LEU A 74 0.12 2.42 0.17
N GLU A 75 -0.57 2.12 1.27
CA GLU A 75 -0.15 1.02 2.14
C GLU A 75 -0.23 -0.31 1.39
N ARG A 76 -1.28 -0.52 0.58
CA ARG A 76 -1.39 -1.69 -0.30
C ARG A 76 -0.25 -1.76 -1.31
N ALA A 77 0.08 -0.66 -1.98
CA ALA A 77 1.20 -0.60 -2.93
C ALA A 77 2.54 -0.96 -2.25
N ARG A 78 2.78 -0.45 -1.04
CA ARG A 78 3.95 -0.79 -0.22
C ARG A 78 4.00 -2.28 0.12
N ILE A 79 2.89 -2.85 0.61
CA ILE A 79 2.83 -4.27 1.01
C ILE A 79 3.26 -5.15 -0.16
N VAL A 80 2.84 -4.81 -1.38
CA VAL A 80 3.22 -5.56 -2.58
C VAL A 80 4.68 -5.34 -2.97
N ARG A 81 5.20 -4.11 -2.85
CA ARG A 81 6.58 -3.77 -3.23
C ARG A 81 7.63 -4.32 -2.28
N ALA A 82 7.43 -4.15 -0.98
CA ALA A 82 8.45 -4.38 0.05
C ALA A 82 7.83 -4.90 1.36
N PRO A 83 7.49 -6.21 1.43
CA PRO A 83 6.91 -6.79 2.64
C PRO A 83 7.88 -6.78 3.84
N PHE A 84 9.20 -6.68 3.61
CA PHE A 84 10.22 -6.84 4.67
C PHE A 84 10.90 -5.55 5.14
N MET A 85 10.62 -4.39 4.52
CA MET A 85 11.23 -3.12 4.94
C MET A 85 10.35 -2.37 5.96
N PRO A 86 10.95 -1.68 6.95
CA PRO A 86 10.23 -0.85 7.90
C PRO A 86 9.67 0.42 7.24
N ARG A 87 8.66 1.04 7.88
CA ARG A 87 7.86 2.09 7.24
C ARG A 87 8.68 3.30 6.78
N LEU A 88 9.44 3.87 7.70
CA LEU A 88 10.18 5.11 7.48
C LEU A 88 11.43 4.95 6.59
N LYS A 89 11.84 3.71 6.29
CA LYS A 89 13.02 3.44 5.43
C LYS A 89 12.66 3.30 3.94
N ASP A 90 11.38 3.12 3.62
CA ASP A 90 10.93 3.08 2.23
C ASP A 90 10.76 4.51 1.70
N GLY A 91 11.78 5.02 1.03
CA GLY A 91 11.79 6.39 0.49
C GLY A 91 10.59 6.69 -0.40
N LEU A 92 10.11 5.72 -1.19
CA LEU A 92 8.93 5.93 -2.04
C LEU A 92 7.68 6.17 -1.21
N TRP A 93 7.44 5.34 -0.17
CA TRP A 93 6.28 5.53 0.68
C TRP A 93 6.35 6.84 1.47
N VAL A 94 7.53 7.22 1.98
CA VAL A 94 7.70 8.47 2.72
C VAL A 94 7.46 9.67 1.80
N THR A 95 8.03 9.67 0.59
CA THR A 95 7.79 10.73 -0.41
C THR A 95 6.31 10.84 -0.75
N PHE A 96 5.63 9.72 -1.05
CA PHE A 96 4.20 9.75 -1.36
C PHE A 96 3.34 10.17 -0.17
N MET A 97 3.68 9.77 1.06
CA MET A 97 2.97 10.24 2.26
C MET A 97 3.15 11.73 2.47
N ILE A 98 4.35 12.28 2.29
CA ILE A 98 4.61 13.72 2.38
C ILE A 98 3.82 14.47 1.31
N ILE A 99 3.82 13.98 0.06
CA ILE A 99 3.06 14.58 -1.03
C ILE A 99 1.56 14.58 -0.70
N ILE A 100 1.00 13.45 -0.27
CA ILE A 100 -0.43 13.35 0.02
C ILE A 100 -0.80 14.17 1.24
N CYS A 101 -0.14 13.99 2.39
CA CYS A 101 -0.48 14.75 3.60
C CYS A 101 -0.19 16.25 3.46
N GLY A 102 0.94 16.62 2.86
CA GLY A 102 1.33 18.03 2.68
C GLY A 102 0.54 18.71 1.57
N GLY A 103 0.47 18.10 0.38
CA GLY A 103 -0.24 18.64 -0.78
C GLY A 103 -1.75 18.65 -0.60
N PHE A 104 -2.36 17.48 -0.39
CA PHE A 104 -3.81 17.39 -0.19
C PHE A 104 -4.24 18.14 1.07
N GLY A 105 -3.47 18.01 2.16
CA GLY A 105 -3.77 18.69 3.43
C GLY A 105 -3.73 20.21 3.31
N SER A 106 -2.70 20.78 2.65
CA SER A 106 -2.62 22.23 2.45
C SER A 106 -3.78 22.76 1.59
N ILE A 107 -4.12 22.07 0.50
CA ILE A 107 -5.25 22.45 -0.35
C ILE A 107 -6.58 22.34 0.41
N ALA A 108 -6.76 21.29 1.21
CA ALA A 108 -7.95 21.11 2.05
C ALA A 108 -8.08 22.24 3.08
N ILE A 109 -6.98 22.66 3.73
CA ILE A 109 -6.97 23.78 4.68
C ILE A 109 -7.42 25.08 4.00
N VAL A 110 -6.89 25.39 2.81
CA VAL A 110 -7.32 26.59 2.07
C VAL A 110 -8.81 26.49 1.69
N GLY A 111 -9.28 25.30 1.32
CA GLY A 111 -10.70 25.02 1.07
C GLY A 111 -11.59 25.27 2.29
N TYR A 112 -11.13 24.93 3.50
CA TYR A 112 -11.86 25.21 4.75
C TYR A 112 -11.90 26.69 5.12
N LEU A 113 -10.87 27.45 4.76
CA LEU A 113 -10.79 28.89 5.06
C LEU A 113 -11.62 29.73 4.06
N THR A 114 -11.90 29.20 2.87
CA THR A 114 -12.55 29.96 1.79
C THR A 114 -13.76 29.23 1.17
N PRO A 115 -14.72 28.72 1.95
CA PRO A 115 -15.93 28.12 1.40
C PRO A 115 -16.83 29.19 0.77
N ILE A 116 -17.42 28.89 -0.40
CA ILE A 116 -18.46 29.74 -0.99
C ILE A 116 -19.82 29.18 -0.58
N VAL A 117 -20.54 29.96 0.21
CA VAL A 117 -21.88 29.63 0.68
C VAL A 117 -22.76 30.83 0.42
N GLU A 118 -23.71 30.69 -0.50
CA GLU A 118 -24.63 31.76 -0.87
C GLU A 118 -26.07 31.27 -0.75
N LEU A 119 -26.88 31.97 0.05
CA LEU A 119 -28.32 31.76 0.09
C LEU A 119 -28.97 32.70 -0.92
N SER A 120 -29.65 32.14 -1.93
CA SER A 120 -30.29 32.95 -2.95
C SER A 120 -31.47 33.73 -2.36
N PRO A 121 -31.50 35.07 -2.47
CA PRO A 121 -32.63 35.86 -1.96
C PRO A 121 -33.91 35.67 -2.78
N LEU A 122 -33.79 35.25 -4.05
CA LEU A 122 -34.91 35.07 -4.98
C LEU A 122 -35.59 33.70 -4.81
N ASP A 123 -34.80 32.62 -4.74
CA ASP A 123 -35.32 31.25 -4.70
C ASP A 123 -35.37 30.66 -3.28
N GLY A 124 -34.73 31.31 -2.30
CA GLY A 124 -34.55 30.79 -0.94
C GLY A 124 -33.71 29.50 -0.88
N ARG A 125 -32.97 29.16 -1.95
CA ARG A 125 -32.18 27.93 -2.05
C ARG A 125 -30.70 28.19 -1.76
N CYS A 126 -30.10 27.25 -1.01
CA CYS A 126 -28.69 27.21 -0.67
C CYS A 126 -27.83 26.80 -1.89
N ARG A 127 -26.82 27.60 -2.23
CA ARG A 127 -25.80 27.29 -3.24
C ARG A 127 -24.44 27.15 -2.54
N ILE A 128 -23.79 26.01 -2.76
CA ILE A 128 -22.53 25.64 -2.10
C ILE A 128 -21.49 25.40 -3.20
N GLY A 129 -20.29 25.95 -3.03
CA GLY A 129 -19.21 25.75 -3.97
C GLY A 129 -17.83 26.01 -3.38
N LEU A 130 -16.81 25.64 -4.14
CA LEU A 130 -15.43 26.05 -3.88
C LEU A 130 -15.00 27.12 -4.89
N PRO A 131 -14.19 28.10 -4.48
CA PRO A 131 -13.64 29.06 -5.42
C PRO A 131 -12.81 28.32 -6.48
N PRO A 132 -12.88 28.71 -7.76
CA PRO A 132 -12.13 28.05 -8.83
C PRO A 132 -10.62 28.07 -8.58
N LYS A 133 -10.13 29.07 -7.82
CA LYS A 133 -8.74 29.21 -7.36
C LYS A 133 -8.27 28.04 -6.48
N VAL A 134 -9.17 27.37 -5.76
CA VAL A 134 -8.86 26.21 -4.90
C VAL A 134 -9.29 24.91 -5.55
N SER A 135 -10.44 24.93 -6.22
CA SER A 135 -10.99 23.76 -6.91
C SER A 135 -10.01 23.26 -7.97
N PHE A 136 -9.49 24.12 -8.86
CA PHE A 136 -8.58 23.70 -9.93
C PHE A 136 -7.28 23.04 -9.44
N PRO A 137 -6.50 23.63 -8.50
CA PRO A 137 -5.35 22.95 -7.91
C PRO A 137 -5.69 21.64 -7.21
N LEU A 138 -6.84 21.57 -6.52
CA LEU A 138 -7.32 20.33 -5.89
C LEU A 138 -7.54 19.23 -6.95
N MET A 139 -8.18 19.57 -8.07
CA MET A 139 -8.41 18.62 -9.17
C MET A 139 -7.08 18.12 -9.77
N CYS A 140 -6.17 19.05 -10.08
CA CYS A 140 -4.86 18.70 -10.66
C CYS A 140 -4.07 17.79 -9.73
N PHE A 141 -4.10 18.09 -8.43
CA PHE A 141 -3.44 17.27 -7.42
C PHE A 141 -4.06 15.87 -7.33
N ASP A 142 -5.39 15.77 -7.27
CA ASP A 142 -6.09 14.49 -7.22
C ASP A 142 -5.80 13.62 -8.45
N VAL A 143 -5.89 14.18 -9.65
CA VAL A 143 -5.56 13.46 -10.89
C VAL A 143 -4.09 13.04 -10.90
N GLY A 144 -3.18 13.93 -10.48
CA GLY A 144 -1.75 13.65 -10.39
C GLY A 144 -1.44 12.49 -9.44
N VAL A 145 -2.00 12.49 -8.23
CA VAL A 145 -1.80 11.41 -7.25
C VAL A 145 -2.35 10.08 -7.77
N ASN A 146 -3.55 10.08 -8.35
CA ASN A 146 -4.14 8.86 -8.92
C ASN A 146 -3.31 8.32 -10.09
N PHE A 147 -2.77 9.19 -10.94
CA PHE A 147 -1.87 8.78 -12.02
C PHE A 147 -0.56 8.21 -11.49
N LEU A 148 0.03 8.84 -10.47
CA LEU A 148 1.25 8.35 -9.82
C LEU A 148 1.03 6.98 -9.16
N LEU A 149 -0.06 6.79 -8.43
CA LEU A 149 -0.43 5.50 -7.82
C LEU A 149 -0.62 4.41 -8.88
N THR A 150 -1.35 4.73 -9.95
CA THR A 150 -1.56 3.84 -11.10
C THR A 150 -0.22 3.47 -11.76
N GLY A 151 0.65 4.46 -11.96
CA GLY A 151 2.01 4.25 -12.48
C GLY A 151 2.85 3.33 -11.61
N VAL A 152 2.75 3.44 -10.28
CA VAL A 152 3.43 2.52 -9.34
C VAL A 152 2.91 1.09 -9.50
N PHE A 153 1.58 0.88 -9.62
CA PHE A 153 1.03 -0.46 -9.85
C PHE A 153 1.47 -1.05 -11.20
N ILE A 154 1.52 -0.25 -12.26
CA ILE A 154 2.02 -0.68 -13.58
C ILE A 154 3.51 -1.03 -13.51
N TRP A 155 4.31 -0.20 -12.83
CA TRP A 155 5.74 -0.45 -12.63
C TRP A 155 5.98 -1.77 -11.87
N LEU A 156 5.17 -2.05 -10.84
CA LEU A 156 5.21 -3.32 -10.11
C LEU A 156 4.79 -4.52 -10.99
N LEU A 157 3.86 -4.32 -11.93
CA LEU A 157 3.36 -5.39 -12.81
C LEU A 157 4.33 -5.70 -13.97
N LYS A 158 5.08 -4.71 -14.47
CA LYS A 158 6.01 -4.83 -15.61
C LYS A 158 6.98 -6.02 -15.52
N PRO A 159 7.77 -6.21 -14.44
CA PRO A 159 8.71 -7.34 -14.36
C PRO A 159 8.01 -8.70 -14.32
N VAL A 160 6.80 -8.74 -13.76
CA VAL A 160 6.03 -9.96 -13.58
C VAL A 160 5.32 -10.37 -14.89
N LEU A 161 4.96 -9.40 -15.74
CA LEU A 161 4.44 -9.64 -17.09
C LEU A 161 5.55 -9.96 -18.11
N SER A 162 6.72 -9.33 -17.96
CA SER A 162 7.87 -9.49 -18.87
C SER A 162 8.38 -10.93 -18.96
N HIS A 163 8.11 -11.79 -17.98
CA HIS A 163 8.56 -13.18 -17.97
C HIS A 163 7.83 -14.09 -18.97
N HIS A 164 6.79 -13.61 -19.66
CA HIS A 164 6.02 -14.41 -20.63
C HIS A 164 5.79 -13.74 -21.99
N GLY A 165 6.38 -12.57 -22.29
CA GLY A 165 6.02 -11.87 -23.54
C GLY A 165 6.83 -10.66 -23.99
N LEU A 166 7.96 -10.30 -23.35
CA LEU A 166 8.77 -9.16 -23.80
C LEU A 166 9.98 -9.56 -24.66
N LEU A 167 9.80 -10.57 -25.53
CA LEU A 167 10.66 -10.77 -26.70
C LEU A 167 9.97 -10.40 -28.02
N SER A 168 8.73 -9.89 -27.96
CA SER A 168 7.98 -9.47 -29.16
C SER A 168 8.05 -7.96 -29.42
N LEU A 169 8.33 -7.13 -28.40
CA LEU A 169 8.45 -5.68 -28.54
C LEU A 169 9.91 -5.20 -28.64
N SER A 170 10.74 -5.94 -29.38
CA SER A 170 12.07 -5.50 -29.82
C SER A 170 12.22 -5.63 -31.35
N GLY A 171 11.12 -5.81 -32.07
CA GLY A 171 11.10 -5.88 -33.55
C GLY A 171 11.20 -4.52 -34.25
N LEU A 172 11.27 -3.40 -33.51
CA LEU A 172 11.34 -2.06 -34.11
C LEU A 172 12.63 -1.28 -33.78
N LEU A 173 13.53 -1.83 -32.96
CA LEU A 173 14.81 -1.18 -32.65
C LEU A 173 15.98 -2.15 -32.82
N GLY A 174 16.54 -2.18 -34.03
CA GLY A 174 17.95 -2.49 -34.31
C GLY A 174 18.50 -3.83 -33.82
N GLU A 175 18.25 -4.89 -34.59
CA GLU A 175 18.76 -6.26 -34.38
C GLU A 175 20.30 -6.40 -34.34
N ARG A 176 21.05 -5.36 -34.73
CA ARG A 176 22.52 -5.42 -34.86
C ARG A 176 23.27 -5.08 -33.55
N THR A 177 22.68 -4.31 -32.64
CA THR A 177 23.37 -3.83 -31.42
C THR A 177 23.25 -4.80 -30.25
N ALA A 178 22.18 -5.61 -30.20
CA ALA A 178 21.90 -6.53 -29.09
C ALA A 178 22.81 -7.78 -29.06
N LYS A 179 23.36 -8.22 -30.21
CA LYS A 179 24.24 -9.40 -30.29
C LYS A 179 25.64 -9.15 -29.69
N LYS A 180 26.20 -7.94 -29.84
CA LYS A 180 27.52 -7.61 -29.28
C LYS A 180 27.50 -7.49 -27.75
N LEU A 181 26.38 -7.05 -27.16
CA LEU A 181 26.26 -6.89 -25.70
C LEU A 181 26.06 -8.23 -24.97
N ARG A 182 25.41 -9.22 -25.61
CA ARG A 182 25.18 -10.55 -25.00
C ARG A 182 26.45 -11.40 -24.89
N LEU A 183 27.42 -11.25 -25.79
CA LEU A 183 28.69 -11.99 -25.68
C LEU A 183 29.63 -11.45 -24.60
N GLY A 184 29.49 -10.19 -24.20
CA GLY A 184 30.34 -9.57 -23.17
C GLY A 184 29.94 -9.88 -21.72
N ILE A 185 28.66 -10.16 -21.47
CA ILE A 185 28.12 -10.33 -20.09
C ILE A 185 28.17 -11.80 -19.61
N ALA A 186 28.37 -12.77 -20.51
CA ALA A 186 28.38 -14.20 -20.17
C ALA A 186 29.63 -14.67 -19.41
N LYS A 187 30.63 -13.80 -19.18
CA LYS A 187 31.93 -14.21 -18.61
C LYS A 187 32.10 -13.94 -17.11
N GLY A 188 31.07 -13.45 -16.41
CA GLY A 188 31.22 -13.06 -15.00
C GLY A 188 29.98 -13.25 -14.16
N LYS A 189 29.60 -14.49 -13.86
CA LYS A 189 28.77 -14.74 -12.67
C LYS A 189 29.06 -16.09 -12.04
N GLY A 190 29.81 -16.04 -10.95
CA GLY A 190 30.03 -17.16 -10.05
C GLY A 190 28.71 -17.82 -9.64
N ARG A 191 28.73 -19.14 -9.68
CA ARG A 191 27.65 -20.07 -9.36
C ARG A 191 27.45 -20.10 -7.85
N GLY A 192 26.77 -19.09 -7.30
CA GLY A 192 26.23 -19.15 -5.94
C GLY A 192 24.99 -20.05 -5.93
N ASN A 193 24.94 -21.01 -5.00
CA ASN A 193 23.81 -21.93 -4.81
C ASN A 193 22.54 -21.13 -4.47
N ALA A 194 21.74 -20.82 -5.49
CA ALA A 194 20.38 -20.34 -5.30
C ALA A 194 19.53 -21.51 -4.78
N PRO A 195 18.68 -21.32 -3.74
CA PRO A 195 17.82 -22.39 -3.25
C PRO A 195 16.97 -22.93 -4.41
N GLN A 196 17.01 -24.24 -4.61
CA GLN A 196 16.31 -24.97 -5.67
C GLN A 196 14.81 -24.91 -5.37
N TYR A 197 14.16 -23.90 -5.91
CA TYR A 197 12.73 -23.71 -5.80
C TYR A 197 12.05 -24.47 -6.93
N THR A 198 11.06 -25.32 -6.61
CA THR A 198 10.28 -26.04 -7.60
C THR A 198 9.65 -25.04 -8.57
N ASP A 199 9.92 -25.16 -9.88
CA ASP A 199 9.41 -24.22 -10.89
C ASP A 199 7.89 -24.01 -10.79
N GLN A 200 7.16 -25.05 -10.37
CA GLN A 200 5.73 -25.04 -10.12
C GLN A 200 5.31 -24.08 -8.98
N GLN A 201 6.05 -24.03 -7.87
CA GLN A 201 5.77 -23.08 -6.78
C GLN A 201 6.05 -21.64 -7.20
N ARG A 202 7.11 -21.41 -8.00
CA ARG A 202 7.44 -20.08 -8.55
C ARG A 202 6.37 -19.53 -9.46
N GLN A 203 5.85 -20.39 -10.31
CA GLN A 203 4.75 -20.05 -11.19
C GLN A 203 3.47 -19.74 -10.39
N ALA A 204 3.15 -20.53 -9.37
CA ALA A 204 2.00 -20.27 -8.50
C ALA A 204 2.13 -18.94 -7.73
N TRP A 205 3.30 -18.62 -7.18
CA TRP A 205 3.57 -17.34 -6.53
C TRP A 205 3.39 -16.15 -7.48
N ASN A 206 4.01 -16.20 -8.66
CA ASN A 206 3.92 -15.13 -9.63
C ASN A 206 2.47 -14.90 -10.10
N LYS A 207 1.69 -15.97 -10.30
CA LYS A 207 0.27 -15.88 -10.64
C LYS A 207 -0.55 -15.17 -9.56
N ASN A 208 -0.37 -15.53 -8.29
CA ASN A 208 -1.10 -14.91 -7.17
C ASN A 208 -0.74 -13.42 -7.00
N ILE A 209 0.54 -13.07 -7.14
CA ILE A 209 1.00 -11.67 -7.09
C ILE A 209 0.43 -10.86 -8.26
N LYS A 210 0.38 -11.43 -9.48
CA LYS A 210 -0.27 -10.77 -10.64
C LYS A 210 -1.74 -10.47 -10.36
N ILE A 211 -2.48 -11.44 -9.85
CA ILE A 211 -3.92 -11.29 -9.57
C ILE A 211 -4.13 -10.17 -8.53
N LEU A 212 -3.30 -10.14 -7.49
CA LEU A 212 -3.35 -9.09 -6.47
C LEU A 212 -3.08 -7.70 -7.08
N LEU A 213 -1.97 -7.56 -7.82
CA LEU A 213 -1.59 -6.31 -8.48
C LEU A 213 -2.64 -5.83 -9.49
N TRP A 214 -3.17 -6.75 -10.29
CA TRP A 214 -4.21 -6.44 -11.27
C TRP A 214 -5.48 -5.92 -10.61
N LYS A 215 -5.91 -6.55 -9.50
CA LYS A 215 -7.06 -6.08 -8.73
C LYS A 215 -6.81 -4.69 -8.14
N CYS A 216 -5.60 -4.43 -7.62
CA CYS A 216 -5.22 -3.09 -7.13
C CYS A 216 -5.20 -2.05 -8.24
N LEU A 217 -4.70 -2.39 -9.43
CA LEU A 217 -4.71 -1.51 -10.61
C LEU A 217 -6.14 -1.15 -11.03
N VAL A 218 -7.01 -2.16 -11.16
CA VAL A 218 -8.43 -1.96 -11.47
C VAL A 218 -9.09 -1.12 -10.38
N GLY A 219 -8.83 -1.41 -9.12
CA GLY A 219 -9.38 -0.64 -8.00
C GLY A 219 -8.94 0.82 -8.00
N SER A 220 -7.66 1.11 -8.23
CA SER A 220 -7.15 2.48 -8.37
C SER A 220 -7.84 3.22 -9.51
N THR A 221 -8.10 2.54 -10.62
CA THR A 221 -8.81 3.10 -11.78
C THR A 221 -10.29 3.36 -11.44
N LEU A 222 -10.95 2.42 -10.75
CA LEU A 222 -12.36 2.56 -10.35
C LEU A 222 -12.57 3.68 -9.32
N VAL A 223 -11.61 3.92 -8.43
CA VAL A 223 -11.64 5.06 -7.48
C VAL A 223 -11.48 6.40 -8.21
N MET A 224 -10.82 6.42 -9.37
CA MET A 224 -10.65 7.63 -10.18
C MET A 224 -11.91 8.01 -10.98
N LEU A 225 -12.82 7.06 -11.25
CA LEU A 225 -14.00 7.35 -12.08
C LEU A 225 -14.94 8.42 -11.47
N PRO A 226 -15.34 8.33 -10.18
CA PRO A 226 -16.20 9.36 -9.61
C PRO A 226 -15.44 10.66 -9.30
N THR A 227 -14.12 10.65 -9.09
CA THR A 227 -13.40 11.93 -8.99
C THR A 227 -13.52 12.71 -10.28
N VAL A 228 -13.30 12.07 -11.43
CA VAL A 228 -13.49 12.72 -12.74
C VAL A 228 -14.94 13.17 -12.92
N GLY A 229 -15.92 12.39 -12.49
CA GLY A 229 -17.34 12.77 -12.52
C GLY A 229 -17.65 14.00 -11.66
N ASN A 230 -17.18 14.04 -10.42
CA ASN A 230 -17.31 15.19 -9.53
C ASN A 230 -16.64 16.43 -10.13
N MET A 231 -15.48 16.26 -10.77
CA MET A 231 -14.75 17.36 -11.40
C MET A 231 -15.48 17.91 -12.62
N ALA A 232 -16.03 17.03 -13.47
CA ALA A 232 -16.81 17.43 -14.64
C ALA A 232 -18.04 18.25 -14.25
N GLN A 233 -18.69 17.89 -13.14
CA GLN A 233 -19.83 18.64 -12.59
C GLN A 233 -19.43 20.07 -12.21
N PHE A 234 -18.39 20.23 -11.39
CA PHE A 234 -17.89 21.56 -10.97
C PHE A 234 -17.51 22.45 -12.16
N TYR A 235 -16.93 21.86 -13.22
CA TYR A 235 -16.57 22.59 -14.43
C TYR A 235 -17.80 23.05 -15.21
N VAL A 236 -18.79 22.17 -15.39
CA VAL A 236 -20.03 22.49 -16.13
C VAL A 236 -20.86 23.55 -15.42
N MET A 237 -20.92 23.51 -14.09
CA MET A 237 -21.82 24.37 -13.30
C MET A 237 -21.22 25.73 -12.91
N LYS A 238 -20.03 26.09 -13.44
CA LYS A 238 -19.35 27.39 -13.22
C LYS A 238 -19.30 27.84 -11.74
N GLY A 239 -19.21 26.90 -10.81
CA GLY A 239 -19.10 27.16 -9.38
C GLY A 239 -20.38 27.63 -8.65
N ARG A 240 -21.56 27.64 -9.29
CA ARG A 240 -22.84 27.98 -8.63
C ARG A 240 -23.80 26.78 -8.58
N GLU A 241 -23.38 25.74 -7.89
CA GLU A 241 -24.20 24.53 -7.74
C GLU A 241 -25.26 24.68 -6.66
N LEU A 242 -26.42 24.04 -6.88
CA LEU A 242 -27.39 23.84 -5.82
C LEU A 242 -26.76 22.94 -4.75
N GLY A 243 -26.86 23.32 -3.47
CA GLY A 243 -26.22 22.58 -2.37
C GLY A 243 -26.55 21.09 -2.37
N TRP A 244 -27.81 20.71 -2.58
CA TRP A 244 -28.26 19.31 -2.64
C TRP A 244 -27.58 18.49 -3.76
N ILE A 245 -27.24 19.11 -4.89
CA ILE A 245 -26.51 18.43 -5.99
C ILE A 245 -25.09 18.09 -5.53
N CYS A 246 -24.38 19.06 -4.95
CA CYS A 246 -23.03 18.86 -4.41
C CYS A 246 -23.02 17.78 -3.31
N LEU A 247 -23.96 17.84 -2.36
CA LEU A 247 -24.09 16.86 -1.29
C LEU A 247 -24.37 15.45 -1.83
N THR A 248 -25.26 15.32 -2.81
CA THR A 248 -25.57 14.03 -3.45
C THR A 248 -24.34 13.46 -4.15
N VAL A 249 -23.64 14.27 -4.95
CA VAL A 249 -22.44 13.87 -5.68
C VAL A 249 -21.32 13.44 -4.74
N CYS A 250 -21.08 14.20 -3.66
CA CYS A 250 -20.11 13.81 -2.63
C CYS A 250 -20.51 12.51 -1.92
N THR A 251 -21.79 12.30 -1.65
CA THR A 251 -22.30 11.04 -1.06
C THR A 251 -22.07 9.86 -1.97
N LEU A 252 -22.34 10.02 -3.27
CA LEU A 252 -22.13 8.98 -4.28
C LEU A 252 -20.64 8.62 -4.40
N ASP A 253 -19.74 9.61 -4.42
CA ASP A 253 -18.30 9.34 -4.48
C ASP A 253 -17.77 8.66 -3.21
N VAL A 254 -18.20 9.12 -2.02
CA VAL A 254 -17.82 8.48 -0.75
C VAL A 254 -18.31 7.03 -0.72
N SER A 255 -19.57 6.80 -1.08
CA SER A 255 -20.19 5.47 -1.11
C SER A 255 -19.49 4.56 -2.12
N TRP A 256 -19.18 5.07 -3.31
CA TRP A 256 -18.44 4.34 -4.32
C TRP A 256 -17.04 3.96 -3.84
N GLY A 257 -16.33 4.90 -3.21
CA GLY A 257 -15.03 4.65 -2.61
C GLY A 257 -15.08 3.50 -1.60
N VAL A 258 -16.07 3.49 -0.70
CA VAL A 258 -16.27 2.41 0.28
C VAL A 258 -16.52 1.07 -0.40
N ILE A 259 -17.38 1.02 -1.42
CA ILE A 259 -17.66 -0.21 -2.16
C ILE A 259 -16.39 -0.76 -2.81
N ILE A 260 -15.61 0.09 -3.48
CA ILE A 260 -14.37 -0.32 -4.13
C ILE A 260 -13.31 -0.77 -3.11
N ILE A 261 -13.15 -0.05 -1.99
CA ILE A 261 -12.20 -0.45 -0.93
C ILE A 261 -12.61 -1.77 -0.28
N ASN A 262 -13.90 -1.99 -0.02
CA ASN A 262 -14.40 -3.25 0.51
C ASN A 262 -14.16 -4.41 -0.47
N TRP A 263 -14.46 -4.20 -1.76
CA TRP A 263 -14.16 -5.14 -2.84
C TRP A 263 -12.67 -5.50 -2.92
N LEU A 264 -11.80 -4.48 -2.87
CA LEU A 264 -10.35 -4.66 -2.84
C LEU A 264 -9.89 -5.43 -1.60
N THR A 265 -10.48 -5.14 -0.44
CA THR A 265 -10.12 -5.77 0.83
C THR A 265 -10.47 -7.26 0.83
N ILE A 266 -11.69 -7.63 0.45
CA ILE A 266 -12.15 -9.02 0.36
C ILE A 266 -11.32 -9.79 -0.68
N GLY A 267 -11.14 -9.18 -1.87
CA GLY A 267 -10.36 -9.77 -2.95
C GLY A 267 -8.90 -10.02 -2.58
N SER A 268 -8.28 -9.06 -1.88
CA SER A 268 -6.89 -9.15 -1.42
C SER A 268 -6.72 -10.18 -0.30
N ALA A 269 -7.65 -10.23 0.66
CA ALA A 269 -7.59 -11.20 1.75
C ALA A 269 -7.57 -12.65 1.23
N LYS A 270 -8.32 -12.95 0.17
CA LYS A 270 -8.30 -14.27 -0.48
C LYS A 270 -6.94 -14.57 -1.13
N ALA A 271 -6.35 -13.60 -1.84
CA ALA A 271 -5.04 -13.75 -2.48
C ALA A 271 -3.90 -13.89 -1.47
N GLU A 272 -3.92 -13.12 -0.39
CA GLU A 272 -2.92 -13.16 0.69
C GLU A 272 -2.97 -14.48 1.46
N LYS A 273 -4.16 -15.03 1.73
CA LYS A 273 -4.32 -16.36 2.34
C LYS A 273 -3.66 -17.43 1.48
N ASN A 274 -3.92 -17.44 0.18
CA ASN A 274 -3.30 -18.39 -0.75
C ASN A 274 -1.77 -18.25 -0.77
N LEU A 275 -1.25 -17.01 -0.78
CA LEU A 275 0.19 -16.76 -0.73
C LEU A 275 0.82 -17.27 0.57
N THR A 276 0.16 -17.05 1.70
CA THR A 276 0.62 -17.48 3.02
C THR A 276 0.65 -19.00 3.13
N THR A 277 -0.37 -19.70 2.59
CA THR A 277 -0.38 -21.17 2.53
C THR A 277 0.80 -21.71 1.73
N LEU A 278 1.13 -21.07 0.59
CA LEU A 278 2.29 -21.46 -0.23
C LEU A 278 3.62 -21.23 0.51
N ILE A 279 3.76 -20.15 1.29
CA ILE A 279 4.93 -19.89 2.14
C ILE A 279 5.06 -20.97 3.24
N SER A 280 3.94 -21.32 3.90
CA SER A 280 3.92 -22.33 4.96
C SER A 280 4.27 -23.73 4.44
N GLN A 281 3.73 -24.12 3.28
CA GLN A 281 4.11 -25.39 2.63
C GLN A 281 5.59 -25.44 2.27
N GLN A 282 6.16 -24.34 1.77
CA GLN A 282 7.58 -24.26 1.48
C GLN A 282 8.44 -24.48 2.74
N THR A 283 8.00 -23.96 3.89
CA THR A 283 8.73 -24.06 5.16
C THR A 283 8.71 -25.49 5.72
N LEU A 284 7.63 -26.26 5.47
CA LEU A 284 7.55 -27.68 5.83
C LEU A 284 8.44 -28.55 4.92
N CYS A 285 8.40 -28.36 3.60
CA CYS A 285 9.29 -29.10 2.68
C CYS A 285 10.78 -28.82 2.92
N THR A 286 11.14 -27.61 3.37
CA THR A 286 12.54 -27.30 3.71
C THR A 286 12.96 -27.94 5.05
N ARG A 287 12.00 -28.33 5.89
CA ARG A 287 12.25 -29.01 7.17
C ARG A 287 12.37 -30.54 7.00
N GLU A 288 11.85 -31.10 5.92
CA GLU A 288 12.01 -32.51 5.51
C GLU A 288 13.15 -32.71 4.49
N GLY A 289 14.21 -31.88 4.55
CA GLY A 289 15.47 -32.20 3.88
C GLY A 289 16.12 -33.44 4.53
N PRO A 290 16.78 -34.31 3.76
CA PRO A 290 16.99 -35.71 4.13
C PRO A 290 17.80 -35.82 5.42
N SER A 291 17.34 -36.69 6.34
CA SER A 291 18.15 -37.22 7.43
C SER A 291 19.52 -37.63 6.88
N PRO A 292 20.63 -37.36 7.58
CA PRO A 292 21.91 -37.92 7.18
C PRO A 292 21.75 -39.44 7.15
N LEU A 293 21.95 -40.04 5.98
CA LEU A 293 22.11 -41.48 5.85
C LEU A 293 23.27 -41.87 6.76
N ILE A 294 22.93 -42.45 7.92
CA ILE A 294 23.88 -43.19 8.75
C ILE A 294 24.22 -44.44 7.94
N PRO A 295 25.47 -44.64 7.50
CA PRO A 295 25.87 -45.92 6.97
C PRO A 295 25.89 -46.91 8.14
N GLU A 296 25.18 -48.03 8.02
CA GLU A 296 25.43 -49.21 8.84
C GLU A 296 26.88 -49.69 8.63
N PRO A 297 27.58 -50.06 9.71
CA PRO A 297 28.65 -51.03 9.61
C PRO A 297 28.40 -52.20 10.58
N SER A 298 28.49 -53.41 10.07
CA SER A 298 28.68 -54.65 10.83
C SER A 298 29.98 -55.29 10.34
N PRO A 299 30.65 -56.15 11.12
CA PRO A 299 31.13 -55.95 12.49
C PRO A 299 32.64 -56.24 12.55
N GLU A 300 33.48 -55.38 13.14
CA GLU A 300 34.80 -55.83 13.59
C GLU A 300 35.41 -54.96 14.69
N ASN A 301 35.95 -55.65 15.69
CA ASN A 301 36.58 -55.14 16.90
C ASN A 301 37.83 -54.30 16.60
N SER A 302 37.98 -53.13 17.24
CA SER A 302 39.17 -52.78 18.04
C SER A 302 39.16 -51.31 18.51
N PHE A 303 39.27 -51.15 19.82
CA PHE A 303 40.06 -50.17 20.58
C PHE A 303 40.29 -48.73 20.05
N VAL A 304 39.69 -47.78 20.78
CA VAL A 304 40.29 -46.62 21.50
C VAL A 304 41.32 -45.71 20.78
N GLU A 305 41.00 -44.40 20.83
CA GLU A 305 41.87 -43.21 21.00
C GLU A 305 41.97 -42.22 19.82
N PHE A 306 41.70 -40.93 20.08
CA PHE A 306 42.36 -39.73 19.52
C PHE A 306 41.83 -38.45 20.25
N PRO A 307 42.55 -37.30 20.22
CA PRO A 307 42.91 -36.52 21.40
C PRO A 307 42.44 -35.06 21.35
N ARG A 308 42.83 -34.29 22.38
CA ARG A 308 42.54 -32.86 22.64
C ARG A 308 43.04 -31.86 21.57
N PRO A 309 42.50 -30.62 21.57
CA PRO A 309 42.77 -29.57 20.57
C PRO A 309 43.89 -28.59 20.97
N ILE A 310 44.61 -28.02 19.98
CA ILE A 310 45.54 -26.88 20.09
C ILE A 310 45.36 -26.03 18.80
N VAL A 311 44.70 -24.85 18.85
CA VAL A 311 45.21 -23.46 18.95
C VAL A 311 46.11 -22.99 17.80
N LEU A 312 45.72 -21.88 17.15
CA LEU A 312 46.65 -20.90 16.57
C LEU A 312 46.03 -19.48 16.56
N GLN A 313 46.82 -18.55 17.08
CA GLN A 313 46.57 -17.16 17.52
C GLN A 313 47.23 -16.21 16.49
N ASP A 314 46.49 -15.28 15.87
CA ASP A 314 46.38 -13.82 16.15
C ASP A 314 47.52 -12.93 15.62
N ALA A 315 47.17 -11.81 14.96
CA ALA A 315 48.05 -10.67 14.71
C ALA A 315 47.30 -9.40 14.23
N GLY A 316 47.15 -8.42 15.14
CA GLY A 316 47.15 -6.96 14.89
C GLY A 316 45.77 -6.25 14.82
N LYS A 317 45.20 -5.71 15.92
CA LYS A 317 45.34 -4.32 16.49
C LYS A 317 45.05 -3.18 15.47
N LEU A 318 44.24 -2.13 15.72
CA LEU A 318 43.88 -1.44 16.99
C LEU A 318 42.71 -0.40 16.80
N LEU A 319 41.81 -0.31 17.82
CA LEU A 319 41.04 0.85 18.39
C LEU A 319 40.05 1.66 17.52
N GLU A 320 38.87 2.13 17.99
CA GLU A 320 38.35 2.66 19.28
C GLU A 320 36.86 2.23 19.52
N VAL A 321 36.42 1.80 20.71
CA VAL A 321 35.85 2.58 21.87
C VAL A 321 34.49 3.23 21.52
N ASP A 322 33.35 3.06 22.21
CA ASP A 322 33.09 2.97 23.65
C ASP A 322 31.73 2.29 24.02
N SER A 323 31.73 1.64 25.19
CA SER A 323 30.76 1.42 26.29
C SER A 323 29.23 1.62 26.10
N CYS A 324 28.30 0.89 26.76
CA CYS A 324 28.28 0.37 28.14
C CYS A 324 27.53 -0.98 28.30
N VAL A 325 27.95 -1.70 29.33
CA VAL A 325 27.58 -3.04 29.82
C VAL A 325 26.69 -2.95 31.08
N SER A 326 25.55 -3.67 31.04
CA SER A 326 24.95 -4.56 32.09
C SER A 326 24.70 -4.08 33.55
N PRO A 327 24.23 -4.93 34.51
CA PRO A 327 23.55 -6.24 34.45
C PRO A 327 22.28 -6.36 35.34
N VAL A 328 21.61 -7.51 35.18
CA VAL A 328 20.69 -8.15 36.14
C VAL A 328 21.39 -8.49 37.46
N GLY A 329 20.76 -8.15 38.59
CA GLY A 329 21.17 -8.54 39.95
C GLY A 329 19.95 -9.05 40.75
N ARG A 330 20.20 -10.09 41.55
CA ARG A 330 19.27 -10.97 42.25
C ARG A 330 18.93 -10.45 43.67
N ARG A 331 17.67 -10.69 44.07
CA ARG A 331 17.07 -10.85 45.41
C ARG A 331 18.05 -11.00 46.61
N GLU A 332 17.82 -10.24 47.70
CA GLU A 332 17.65 -10.69 49.11
C GLU A 332 17.31 -9.53 50.09
N ASP A 333 16.34 -9.81 50.97
CA ASP A 333 16.08 -9.39 52.36
C ASP A 333 16.14 -7.91 52.82
N PHE A 334 14.98 -7.30 53.12
CA PHE A 334 14.43 -7.08 54.49
C PHE A 334 13.02 -6.45 54.42
#